data_AF-A0A212LCW1-F1
#
_entry.id   AF-A0A212LCW1-F1
#
_cell.length_a   1.000
_cell.length_b   1.000
_cell.length_c   1.000
_cell.angle_alpha   90.00
_cell.angle_beta   90.00
_cell.angle_gamma   90.00
#
_symmetry.space_group_name_H-M   'P 1'
#
loop_
_entity.id
_entity.type
_entity.pdbx_description
1 polymer ?
#
loop_
_entity_poly.entity_id
_entity_poly.type
_entity_poly.pdbx_seq_one_letter_code
_entity_poly.pdbx_strand_id
1 'polypeptide(L)' 'MFATLKRAAKALRAPTAEEFELAYIYEAGDRYDLEARERNLSRRNVNRNLGF' A
#
# COMPACT_ATOMS: atom_id res chain seq x y z
N MET A 1 6.68 29.56 -11.16
CA MET A 1 5.55 29.29 -10.25
C MET A 1 4.73 28.04 -10.61
N PHE A 2 4.65 27.62 -11.87
CA PHE A 2 3.91 26.41 -12.25
C PHE A 2 4.52 25.10 -11.72
N ALA A 3 5.86 25.00 -11.68
CA ALA A 3 6.56 23.83 -11.19
C ALA A 3 6.27 23.53 -9.69
N THR A 4 6.17 24.58 -8.87
CA THR A 4 5.79 24.49 -7.46
C THR A 4 4.34 24.02 -7.29
N LEU A 5 3.43 24.57 -8.08
CA LEU A 5 2.02 24.15 -8.10
C LEU A 5 1.87 22.67 -8.49
N LYS A 6 2.59 22.23 -9.54
CA LYS A 6 2.60 20.84 -9.99
C LYS A 6 3.16 19.89 -8.92
N ARG A 7 4.20 20.31 -8.18
CA ARG A 7 4.78 19.53 -7.08
C ARG A 7 3.82 19.43 -5.89
N ALA A 8 3.13 20.52 -5.54
CA ALA A 8 2.09 20.51 -4.50
C ALA A 8 0.91 19.62 -4.89
N ALA A 9 0.43 19.70 -6.13
CA ALA A 9 -0.62 18.83 -6.64
C ALA A 9 -0.21 17.34 -6.64
N LYS A 10 1.05 17.03 -6.97
CA LYS A 10 1.59 15.67 -6.88
C LYS A 10 1.63 15.16 -5.43
N ALA A 11 1.98 16.02 -4.47
CA ALA A 11 2.04 15.65 -3.06
C ALA A 11 0.65 15.43 -2.43
N LEU A 12 -0.37 16.17 -2.90
CA LEU A 12 -1.75 16.05 -2.43
C LEU A 12 -2.56 15.00 -3.18
N ARG A 13 -1.98 14.38 -4.22
CA ARG A 13 -2.64 13.36 -5.01
C ARG A 13 -2.75 12.07 -4.18
N ALA A 14 -3.91 11.44 -4.22
CA ALA A 14 -4.07 10.09 -3.69
C ALA A 14 -3.11 9.12 -4.41
N PRO A 15 -2.40 8.24 -3.68
CA PRO A 15 -1.50 7.28 -4.30
C PRO A 15 -2.27 6.35 -5.25
N THR A 16 -1.64 5.95 -6.35
CA THR A 16 -2.24 4.97 -7.27
C THR A 16 -2.17 3.56 -6.69
N ALA A 17 -2.98 2.63 -7.23
CA ALA A 17 -2.92 1.22 -6.85
C ALA A 17 -1.49 0.65 -7.03
N GLU A 18 -0.82 0.99 -8.12
CA GLU A 18 0.58 0.58 -8.36
C GLU A 18 1.55 1.15 -7.32
N GLU A 19 1.40 2.42 -6.93
CA GLU A 19 2.22 3.03 -5.89
C GLU A 19 2.02 2.37 -4.52
N PHE A 20 0.80 1.91 -4.23
CA PHE A 20 0.50 1.12 -3.02
C PHE A 20 1.14 -0.26 -3.06
N GLU A 21 1.05 -0.99 -4.18
CA GLU A 21 1.69 -2.31 -4.33
C GLU A 21 3.21 -2.21 -4.21
N LEU A 22 3.81 -1.19 -4.84
CA LEU A 22 5.24 -0.93 -4.73
C LEU A 22 5.62 -0.61 -3.28
N ALA A 23 4.87 0.25 -2.58
CA ALA A 23 5.11 0.53 -1.18
C ALA A 23 5.02 -0.73 -0.32
N TYR A 24 4.04 -1.61 -0.58
CA TYR A 24 3.89 -2.87 0.14
C TYR A 24 5.10 -3.80 -0.03
N ILE A 25 5.64 -3.90 -1.25
CA ILE A 25 6.82 -4.72 -1.56
C ILE A 25 8.09 -4.11 -0.95
N TYR A 26 8.28 -2.78 -1.09
CA TYR A 26 9.50 -2.10 -0.63
C TYR A 26 9.55 -1.85 0.88
N GLU A 27 8.41 -1.79 1.56
CA GLU A 27 8.36 -1.66 3.01
C GLU A 27 8.71 -2.98 3.72
N ALA A 28 8.67 -4.11 3.02
CA ALA A 28 9.11 -5.38 3.58
C ALA A 28 10.65 -5.36 3.73
N GLY A 29 11.13 -5.41 4.97
CA GLY A 29 12.55 -5.44 5.26
C GLY A 29 13.26 -6.75 4.86
N ASP A 30 12.49 -7.84 4.73
CA ASP A 30 12.96 -9.16 4.30
C ASP A 30 11.79 -10.00 3.76
N ARG A 31 12.10 -11.10 3.06
CA ARG A 31 11.12 -12.04 2.49
C ARG A 31 10.13 -12.57 3.52
N TYR A 32 10.59 -12.83 4.75
CA TYR A 32 9.73 -13.33 5.83
C TYR A 32 8.68 -12.31 6.29
N ASP A 33 9.00 -11.00 6.23
CA ASP A 33 8.05 -9.94 6.56
C ASP A 33 6.93 -9.88 5.50
N LEU A 34 7.29 -10.05 4.23
CA LEU A 34 6.34 -10.08 3.12
C LEU A 34 5.37 -11.27 3.24
N GLU A 35 5.88 -12.48 3.51
CA GLU A 35 5.05 -13.67 3.74
C GLU A 35 4.12 -13.52 4.96
N ALA A 36 4.60 -12.89 6.04
CA ALA A 36 3.80 -12.63 7.24
C ALA A 36 2.67 -11.62 6.95
N ARG A 37 2.95 -10.56 6.20
CA ARG A 37 1.96 -9.58 5.77
C ARG A 37 0.92 -10.18 4.84
N GLU A 38 1.32 -11.03 3.89
CA GLU A 38 0.39 -11.74 3.00
C GLU A 38 -0.53 -12.68 3.79
N ARG A 39 0.02 -13.40 4.78
CA ARG A 39 -0.79 -14.22 5.69
C ARG A 39 -1.77 -13.38 6.51
N ASN A 40 -1.37 -12.21 6.99
CA ASN A 40 -2.25 -11.31 7.73
C ASN A 40 -3.34 -10.72 6.83
N LEU A 41 -3.03 -10.35 5.59
CA LEU A 41 -4.00 -9.91 4.60
C LEU A 41 -4.98 -11.01 4.23
N SER A 42 -4.49 -12.23 3.99
CA SER A 42 -5.30 -13.41 3.72
C SER A 42 -6.25 -13.72 4.88
N ARG A 43 -5.74 -13.75 6.12
CA ARG A 43 -6.56 -13.91 7.34
C ARG A 43 -7.58 -12.78 7.52
N ARG A 44 -7.20 -11.53 7.25
CA ARG A 44 -8.10 -10.37 7.33
C ARG A 44 -9.16 -10.38 6.23
N ASN A 45 -8.86 -10.91 5.06
CA ASN A 45 -9.84 -11.10 3.98
C ASN A 45 -10.80 -12.24 4.31
N VAL A 46 -10.31 -13.33 4.91
CA VAL A 46 -11.17 -14.39 5.47
C VAL A 46 -12.10 -13.81 6.54
N ASN A 47 -11.59 -13.04 7.50
CA ASN A 47 -12.41 -12.42 8.55
C ASN A 47 -13.37 -11.34 8.02
N ARG A 48 -13.04 -10.63 6.93
CA ARG A 48 -13.95 -9.68 6.27
C ARG A 48 -15.06 -10.36 5.47
N ASN A 49 -14.77 -11.51 4.85
CA ASN A 49 -15.77 -12.29 4.12
C ASN A 49 -16.68 -13.12 5.04
N LEU A 50 -16.20 -13.48 6.24
CA LEU A 50 -16.97 -14.21 7.24
C LEU A 50 -17.71 -13.25 8.20
N GLY A 51 -18.31 -12.17 7.67
CA GLY A 51 -19.00 -11.15 8.46
C GLY A 51 -19.81 -11.72 9.62
N PHE A 52 -19.31 -11.50 10.83
CA PHE A 52 -20.05 -11.50 12.08
C PHE A 52 -20.20 -10.04 12.52
#